data_AF-A0A0A1T087-F1
#
_entry.id   AF-A0A0A1T087-F1
#
_cell.length_a   1.000
_cell.length_b   1.000
_cell.length_c   1.000
_cell.angle_alpha   90.00
_cell.angle_beta   90.00
_cell.angle_gamma   90.00
#
_symmetry.space_group_name_H-M   'P 1'
#
loop_
_entity.id
_entity.type
_entity.pdbx_description
1 polymer ?
#
loop_
_entity_poly.entity_id
_entity_poly.type
_entity_poly.pdbx_seq_one_letter_code
_entity_poly.pdbx_strand_id
1 'polypeptide(L)'
;MGASASKSDAQGSYQWKASGPPSVSSPVLDSIQTSPETDASRAKLIEKQIQNRVSDELKKAQKRQAEALTAAHEKIAAAADQFKPKDGEKKEKDSAALGKEVDALRKQLESRKQVRELPESVEKARSEVVRCLRENDRRPLDCWQEVETFKAEVKKLEKTWVDKVTA
;
A
#
# COMPACT_ATOMS: atom_id res chain seq x y z
N MET A 1 46.26 -59.34 -1.59
CA MET A 1 47.27 -59.04 -2.62
C MET A 1 46.55 -58.57 -3.87
N GLY A 2 46.82 -57.35 -4.35
CA GLY A 2 46.33 -56.87 -5.66
C GLY A 2 45.51 -55.60 -5.62
N ALA A 3 46.14 -54.46 -5.34
CA ALA A 3 45.62 -53.13 -5.66
C ALA A 3 46.21 -52.70 -7.01
N SER A 4 45.36 -52.31 -7.96
CA SER A 4 45.77 -51.66 -9.20
C SER A 4 44.88 -50.45 -9.46
N ALA A 5 45.55 -49.29 -9.46
CA ALA A 5 45.06 -47.93 -9.48
C ALA A 5 44.10 -47.56 -10.63
N SER A 6 43.01 -46.88 -10.29
CA SER A 6 42.29 -46.01 -11.22
C SER A 6 43.07 -44.71 -11.42
N LYS A 7 43.43 -44.41 -12.67
CA LYS A 7 44.01 -43.12 -13.08
C LYS A 7 43.04 -41.99 -12.72
N SER A 8 43.53 -40.97 -12.00
CA SER A 8 42.91 -39.66 -11.99
C SER A 8 43.56 -38.84 -13.12
N ASP A 9 42.84 -38.69 -14.23
CA ASP A 9 43.06 -37.56 -15.14
C ASP A 9 42.52 -36.31 -14.44
N ALA A 10 43.30 -35.77 -13.52
CA ALA A 10 43.05 -34.48 -12.87
C ALA A 10 43.79 -33.39 -13.66
N GLN A 11 43.37 -33.18 -14.90
CA GLN A 11 43.70 -31.97 -15.63
C GLN A 11 42.95 -30.81 -14.96
N GLY A 12 43.63 -30.12 -14.04
CA GLY A 12 43.18 -28.87 -13.43
C GLY A 12 42.82 -28.95 -11.95
N SER A 13 43.75 -29.36 -11.08
CA SER A 13 43.67 -29.08 -9.65
C SER A 13 43.73 -27.56 -9.41
N TYR A 14 42.58 -26.92 -9.21
CA TYR A 14 42.55 -25.53 -8.75
C TYR A 14 42.99 -25.48 -7.28
N GLN A 15 44.29 -25.43 -7.06
CA GLN A 15 44.87 -25.25 -5.74
C GLN A 15 44.84 -23.75 -5.40
N TRP A 16 43.94 -23.36 -4.48
CA TRP A 16 43.90 -22.00 -3.94
C TRP A 16 45.18 -21.72 -3.16
N LYS A 17 46.09 -20.91 -3.73
CA LYS A 17 47.27 -20.40 -3.03
C LYS A 17 46.94 -19.00 -2.49
N ALA A 18 46.47 -18.91 -1.25
CA ALA A 18 46.31 -17.64 -0.55
C ALA A 18 47.51 -17.40 0.39
N SER A 19 48.58 -16.82 -0.15
CA SER A 19 49.65 -16.18 0.63
C SER A 19 50.41 -15.21 -0.29
N GLY A 20 49.91 -13.99 -0.37
CA GLY A 20 50.42 -12.91 -1.21
C GLY A 20 49.37 -11.81 -1.35
N PRO A 21 49.74 -10.55 -1.66
CA PRO A 21 48.76 -9.50 -1.97
C PRO A 21 47.81 -10.00 -3.06
N PRO A 22 46.52 -9.65 -3.05
CA PRO A 22 45.51 -10.25 -3.91
C PRO A 22 45.90 -10.07 -5.38
N SER A 23 46.47 -11.11 -5.99
CA SER A 23 46.79 -11.15 -7.40
C SER A 23 45.69 -11.91 -8.12
N VAL A 24 45.11 -11.26 -9.12
CA VAL A 24 44.16 -11.91 -10.02
C VAL A 24 44.97 -12.87 -10.91
N SER A 25 44.53 -14.11 -11.05
CA SER A 25 45.22 -15.09 -11.88
C SER A 25 45.17 -14.66 -13.36
N SER A 26 46.27 -14.83 -14.10
CA SER A 26 46.36 -14.53 -15.55
C SER A 26 45.17 -15.06 -16.39
N PRO A 27 44.65 -16.29 -16.19
CA PRO A 27 43.47 -16.74 -16.95
C PRO A 27 42.19 -15.94 -16.65
N VAL A 28 42.06 -15.37 -15.45
CA VAL A 28 40.93 -14.48 -15.11
C VAL A 28 41.12 -13.11 -15.74
N LEU A 29 42.36 -12.59 -15.78
CA LEU A 29 42.68 -11.36 -16.50
C LEU A 29 42.46 -11.51 -18.00
N ASP A 30 42.88 -12.62 -18.60
CA ASP A 30 42.63 -12.94 -20.01
C ASP A 30 41.13 -13.08 -20.27
N SER A 31 40.37 -13.73 -19.38
CA SER A 31 38.91 -13.80 -19.49
C SER A 31 38.25 -12.41 -19.41
N ILE A 32 38.75 -11.51 -18.56
CA ILE A 32 38.25 -10.14 -18.46
C ILE A 32 38.64 -9.30 -19.69
N GLN A 33 39.84 -9.50 -20.24
CA GLN A 33 40.35 -8.77 -21.41
C GLN A 33 39.76 -9.27 -22.74
N THR A 34 39.47 -10.56 -22.84
CA THR A 34 38.88 -11.19 -24.04
C THR A 34 37.36 -11.19 -24.03
N SER A 35 36.73 -10.97 -22.86
CA SER A 35 35.27 -10.89 -22.78
C SER A 35 34.77 -9.55 -23.35
N PRO A 36 33.97 -9.58 -24.43
CA PRO A 36 33.27 -8.38 -24.92
C PRO A 36 32.09 -7.99 -23.99
N GLU A 37 31.78 -8.83 -23.00
CA GLU A 37 30.71 -8.63 -22.02
C GLU A 37 31.16 -7.60 -20.96
N THR A 38 31.20 -6.34 -21.39
CA THR A 38 31.37 -5.18 -20.51
C THR A 38 30.16 -5.00 -19.59
N ASP A 39 30.28 -4.13 -18.60
CA ASP A 39 29.23 -3.86 -17.61
C ASP A 39 27.84 -3.57 -18.24
N ALA A 40 27.83 -3.00 -19.44
CA ALA A 40 26.62 -2.74 -20.22
C ALA A 40 25.86 -4.02 -20.67
N SER A 41 26.54 -5.11 -21.00
CA SER A 41 25.86 -6.36 -21.40
C SER A 41 25.30 -7.10 -20.18
N ARG A 42 26.03 -7.09 -19.06
CA ARG A 42 25.54 -7.59 -17.77
C ARG A 42 24.32 -6.82 -17.28
N ALA A 43 24.34 -5.49 -17.38
CA ALA A 43 23.20 -4.65 -17.05
C ALA A 43 21.96 -5.00 -17.90
N LYS A 44 22.13 -5.17 -19.22
CA LYS A 44 21.04 -5.58 -20.13
C LYS A 44 20.49 -6.97 -19.81
N LEU A 45 21.35 -7.92 -19.44
CA LEU A 45 20.93 -9.27 -19.06
C LEU A 45 20.09 -9.24 -17.78
N ILE A 46 20.52 -8.47 -16.78
CA ILE A 46 19.78 -8.26 -15.54
C ILE A 46 18.45 -7.56 -15.82
N GLU A 47 18.45 -6.51 -16.66
CA GLU A 47 17.23 -5.80 -17.03
C GLU A 47 16.22 -6.75 -17.69
N LYS A 48 16.66 -7.60 -18.62
CA LYS A 48 15.80 -8.61 -19.25
C LYS A 48 15.24 -9.60 -18.24
N GLN A 49 16.04 -10.04 -17.26
CA GLN A 49 15.55 -10.91 -16.18
C GLN A 49 14.50 -10.22 -15.31
N ILE A 50 14.70 -8.93 -15.01
CA ILE A 50 13.73 -8.12 -14.26
C ILE A 50 12.43 -7.98 -15.06
N GLN A 51 12.52 -7.64 -16.36
CA GLN A 51 11.35 -7.55 -17.24
C GLN A 51 10.56 -8.86 -17.28
N ASN A 52 11.24 -10.00 -17.38
CA ASN A 52 10.60 -11.31 -17.36
C ASN A 52 9.86 -11.55 -16.03
N ARG A 53 10.53 -11.34 -14.89
CA ARG A 53 9.91 -11.51 -13.56
C ARG A 53 8.72 -10.59 -13.36
N VAL A 54 8.85 -9.32 -13.73
CA VAL A 54 7.75 -8.36 -13.65
C VAL A 54 6.58 -8.80 -14.53
N SER A 55 6.86 -9.27 -15.75
CA SER A 55 5.80 -9.77 -16.65
C SER A 55 5.09 -11.01 -16.09
N ASP A 56 5.82 -11.90 -15.42
CA ASP A 56 5.25 -13.10 -14.80
C ASP A 56 4.41 -12.75 -13.57
N GLU A 57 4.87 -11.82 -12.73
CA GLU A 57 4.10 -11.32 -11.60
C GLU A 57 2.85 -10.56 -12.05
N LEU A 58 2.93 -9.77 -13.13
CA LEU A 58 1.76 -9.11 -13.71
C LEU A 58 0.73 -10.12 -14.22
N LYS A 59 1.16 -11.18 -14.91
CA LYS A 59 0.26 -12.25 -15.36
C LYS A 59 -0.40 -12.98 -14.18
N LYS A 60 0.35 -13.24 -13.11
CA LYS A 60 -0.21 -13.83 -11.87
C LYS A 60 -1.24 -12.90 -11.23
N ALA A 61 -0.95 -11.61 -11.15
CA ALA A 61 -1.87 -10.61 -10.61
C ALA A 61 -3.14 -10.49 -11.46
N GLN A 62 -3.03 -10.48 -12.79
CA GLN A 62 -4.17 -10.46 -13.70
C GLN A 62 -5.05 -11.71 -13.55
N LYS A 63 -4.47 -12.91 -13.40
CA LYS A 63 -5.23 -14.14 -13.13
C LYS A 63 -6.01 -14.05 -11.82
N ARG A 64 -5.36 -13.62 -10.74
CA ARG A 64 -6.01 -13.42 -9.43
C ARG A 64 -7.13 -12.38 -9.51
N GLN A 65 -6.91 -11.28 -10.25
CA GLN A 65 -7.94 -10.27 -10.47
C GLN A 65 -9.11 -10.83 -11.28
N ALA A 66 -8.85 -11.60 -12.34
CA ALA A 66 -9.89 -12.23 -13.14
C ALA A 66 -10.72 -13.22 -12.30
N GLU A 67 -10.07 -14.08 -11.51
CA GLU A 67 -10.74 -15.00 -10.57
C GLU A 67 -11.54 -14.26 -9.49
N ALA A 68 -11.01 -13.16 -8.96
CA ALA A 68 -11.73 -12.33 -8.01
C ALA A 68 -12.94 -11.64 -8.64
N LEU A 69 -12.83 -11.18 -9.89
CA LEU A 69 -13.94 -10.61 -10.64
C LEU A 69 -15.00 -11.67 -10.96
N THR A 70 -14.62 -12.88 -11.40
CA THR A 70 -15.58 -13.96 -11.62
C THR A 70 -16.28 -14.36 -10.33
N ALA A 71 -15.53 -14.51 -9.22
CA ALA A 71 -16.11 -14.80 -7.92
C ALA A 71 -17.02 -13.66 -7.41
N ALA A 72 -16.68 -12.39 -7.67
CA ALA A 72 -17.54 -11.26 -7.36
C ALA A 72 -18.80 -11.27 -8.24
N HIS A 73 -18.68 -11.54 -9.53
CA HIS A 73 -19.82 -11.68 -10.44
C HIS A 73 -20.73 -12.83 -10.02
N GLU A 74 -20.20 -13.98 -9.61
CA GLU A 74 -20.98 -15.10 -9.07
C GLU A 74 -21.69 -14.73 -7.77
N LYS A 75 -21.02 -14.02 -6.84
CA LYS A 75 -21.65 -13.52 -5.60
C LYS A 75 -22.74 -12.51 -5.90
N ILE A 76 -22.53 -11.62 -6.86
CA ILE A 76 -23.52 -10.64 -7.31
C ILE A 76 -24.69 -11.36 -7.98
N ALA A 77 -24.44 -12.36 -8.83
CA ALA A 77 -25.48 -13.16 -9.46
C ALA A 77 -26.28 -13.95 -8.41
N ALA A 78 -25.62 -14.59 -7.45
CA ALA A 78 -26.27 -15.31 -6.36
C ALA A 78 -27.08 -14.36 -5.45
N ALA A 79 -26.57 -13.16 -5.15
CA ALA A 79 -27.32 -12.14 -4.41
C ALA A 79 -28.47 -11.57 -5.25
N ALA A 80 -28.30 -11.44 -6.57
CA ALA A 80 -29.36 -11.04 -7.49
C ALA A 80 -30.45 -12.11 -7.61
N ASP A 81 -30.11 -13.40 -7.55
CA ASP A 81 -31.08 -14.50 -7.49
C ASP A 81 -31.80 -14.55 -6.13
N GLN A 82 -31.15 -14.15 -5.03
CA GLN A 82 -31.79 -13.97 -3.72
C GLN A 82 -32.72 -12.74 -3.67
N PHE A 83 -32.42 -11.70 -4.46
CA PHE A 83 -33.26 -10.51 -4.62
C PHE A 83 -34.18 -10.60 -5.85
N LYS A 84 -34.17 -11.72 -6.58
CA LYS A 84 -35.03 -11.94 -7.72
C LYS A 84 -36.44 -12.14 -7.17
N PRO A 85 -37.38 -11.23 -7.44
CA PRO A 85 -38.77 -11.50 -7.10
C PRO A 85 -39.14 -12.80 -7.83
N LYS A 86 -39.75 -13.75 -7.11
CA LYS A 86 -40.55 -14.78 -7.76
C LYS A 86 -41.65 -14.02 -8.49
N ASP A 87 -41.42 -13.77 -9.77
CA ASP A 87 -42.38 -13.65 -10.87
C ASP A 87 -41.68 -12.88 -12.01
N GLY A 88 -41.67 -13.51 -13.19
CA GLY A 88 -40.98 -13.03 -14.38
C GLY A 88 -41.68 -11.84 -15.03
N GLU A 89 -41.71 -10.70 -14.35
CA GLU A 89 -42.07 -9.42 -14.93
C GLU A 89 -40.96 -8.40 -14.69
N LYS A 90 -40.47 -7.84 -15.79
CA LYS A 90 -39.67 -6.61 -15.79
C LYS A 90 -40.51 -5.48 -15.20
N LYS A 91 -40.61 -5.38 -13.88
CA LYS A 91 -41.11 -4.16 -13.25
C LYS A 91 -39.99 -3.14 -13.24
N GLU A 92 -40.14 -2.17 -14.15
CA GLU A 92 -39.72 -0.80 -13.88
C GLU A 92 -39.89 -0.52 -12.39
N LYS A 93 -38.79 -0.16 -11.72
CA LYS A 93 -38.83 0.16 -10.30
C LYS A 93 -39.73 1.38 -10.14
N ASP A 94 -40.96 1.17 -9.69
CA ASP A 94 -41.92 2.24 -9.43
C ASP A 94 -41.27 3.34 -8.57
N SER A 95 -41.56 4.61 -8.89
CA SER A 95 -41.03 5.77 -8.16
C SER A 95 -41.29 5.69 -6.65
N ALA A 96 -42.37 5.01 -6.25
CA ALA A 96 -42.71 4.74 -4.86
C ALA A 96 -41.78 3.71 -4.19
N ALA A 97 -41.26 2.73 -4.91
CA ALA A 97 -40.27 1.78 -4.40
C ALA A 97 -38.90 2.47 -4.23
N LEU A 98 -38.50 3.27 -5.22
CA LEU A 98 -37.28 4.09 -5.14
C LEU A 98 -37.35 5.10 -3.98
N GLY A 99 -38.49 5.73 -3.73
CA GLY A 99 -38.68 6.65 -2.60
C GLY A 99 -38.47 5.96 -1.24
N LYS A 100 -39.03 4.75 -1.07
CA LYS A 100 -38.84 3.95 0.15
C LYS A 100 -37.39 3.52 0.35
N GLU A 101 -36.69 3.15 -0.73
CA GLU A 101 -35.26 2.83 -0.69
C GLU A 101 -34.41 4.06 -0.33
N VAL A 102 -34.71 5.23 -0.89
CA VAL A 102 -34.02 6.49 -0.56
C VAL A 102 -34.23 6.88 0.89
N ASP A 103 -35.44 6.74 1.42
CA ASP A 103 -35.72 7.05 2.83
C ASP A 103 -35.06 6.02 3.78
N ALA A 104 -34.99 4.75 3.39
CA ALA A 104 -34.22 3.75 4.11
C ALA A 104 -32.71 4.07 4.11
N LEU A 105 -32.17 4.48 2.96
CA LEU A 105 -30.77 4.91 2.84
C LEU A 105 -30.49 6.17 3.65
N ARG A 106 -31.40 7.16 3.65
CA ARG A 106 -31.30 8.36 4.49
C ARG A 106 -31.25 8.01 5.97
N LYS A 107 -32.13 7.13 6.46
CA LYS A 107 -32.08 6.62 7.84
C LYS A 107 -30.79 5.86 8.14
N GLN A 108 -30.27 5.11 7.17
CA GLN A 108 -28.97 4.45 7.30
C GLN A 108 -27.80 5.44 7.30
N LEU A 109 -27.87 6.54 6.56
CA LEU A 109 -26.87 7.61 6.56
C LEU A 109 -26.89 8.43 7.85
N GLU A 110 -28.08 8.77 8.36
CA GLU A 110 -28.28 9.43 9.65
C GLU A 110 -27.75 8.57 10.81
N SER A 111 -28.01 7.26 10.79
CA SER A 111 -27.43 6.33 11.78
C SER A 111 -25.92 6.14 11.63
N ARG A 112 -25.35 6.38 10.45
CA ARG A 112 -23.92 6.19 10.17
C ARG A 112 -23.08 7.44 10.45
N LYS A 113 -23.65 8.65 10.55
CA LYS A 113 -22.82 9.86 10.61
C LYS A 113 -23.52 11.11 11.17
N GLN A 114 -23.41 11.31 12.47
CA GLN A 114 -22.97 12.63 12.91
C GLN A 114 -21.45 12.66 12.75
N VAL A 115 -20.94 13.63 11.97
CA VAL A 115 -19.57 14.13 12.21
C VAL A 115 -19.52 14.41 13.70
N ARG A 116 -18.66 13.70 14.45
CA ARG A 116 -18.60 13.84 15.91
C ARG A 116 -18.59 15.32 16.23
N GLU A 117 -19.63 15.77 16.93
CA GLU A 117 -19.72 17.14 17.39
C GLU A 117 -18.44 17.39 18.20
N LEU A 118 -17.67 18.38 17.75
CA LEU A 118 -16.50 18.80 18.49
C LEU A 118 -17.01 19.33 19.82
N PRO A 119 -16.34 19.04 20.93
CA PRO A 119 -16.82 19.51 22.22
C PRO A 119 -16.83 21.03 22.22
N GLU A 120 -17.91 21.58 22.78
CA GLU A 120 -18.23 23.01 22.78
C GLU A 120 -17.08 23.89 23.31
N SER A 121 -16.22 23.34 24.19
CA SER A 121 -15.03 24.05 24.67
C SER A 121 -14.07 24.40 23.52
N VAL A 122 -13.76 23.44 22.64
CA VAL A 122 -12.81 23.65 21.54
C VAL A 122 -13.38 24.57 20.47
N GLU A 123 -14.70 24.54 20.26
CA GLU A 123 -15.36 25.49 19.37
C GLU A 123 -15.33 26.92 19.93
N LYS A 124 -15.52 27.08 21.25
CA LYS A 124 -15.37 28.37 21.93
C LYS A 124 -13.94 28.89 21.86
N ALA A 125 -12.93 28.10 22.24
CA ALA A 125 -11.53 28.52 22.15
C ALA A 125 -11.10 28.84 20.72
N ARG A 126 -11.58 28.08 19.72
CA ARG A 126 -11.38 28.40 18.30
C ARG A 126 -12.00 29.76 17.95
N SER A 127 -13.22 30.03 18.40
CA SER A 127 -13.91 31.29 18.13
C SER A 127 -13.19 32.49 18.75
N GLU A 128 -12.59 32.32 19.93
CA GLU A 128 -11.83 33.35 20.63
C GLU A 128 -10.52 33.68 19.91
N VAL A 129 -9.79 32.67 19.44
CA VAL A 129 -8.60 32.86 18.59
C VAL A 129 -8.97 33.59 17.30
N VAL A 130 -10.05 33.16 16.63
CA VAL A 130 -10.52 33.79 15.40
C VAL A 130 -10.96 35.23 15.64
N ARG A 131 -11.62 35.52 16.77
CA ARG A 131 -12.01 36.87 17.16
C ARG A 131 -10.78 37.75 17.39
N CYS A 132 -9.81 37.30 18.19
CA CYS A 132 -8.60 38.07 18.47
C CYS A 132 -7.80 38.35 17.19
N LEU A 133 -7.67 37.35 16.31
CA LEU A 133 -6.94 37.51 15.05
C LEU A 133 -7.63 38.46 14.07
N ARG A 134 -8.97 38.51 14.06
CA ARG A 134 -9.74 39.48 13.26
C ARG A 134 -9.66 40.90 13.82
N GLU A 135 -9.58 41.05 15.13
CA GLU A 135 -9.39 42.35 15.78
C GLU A 135 -7.95 42.85 15.61
N ASN A 136 -6.97 41.94 15.53
CA ASN A 136 -5.54 42.24 15.42
C ASN A 136 -4.92 41.72 14.09
N ASP A 137 -5.55 42.02 12.95
CA ASP A 137 -5.14 41.54 11.61
C ASP A 137 -3.66 41.81 11.26
N ARG A 138 -3.08 42.89 11.80
CA ARG A 138 -1.68 43.30 11.54
C ARG A 138 -0.71 42.93 12.66
N ARG A 139 -1.21 42.37 13.78
CA ARG A 139 -0.41 42.03 14.97
C ARG A 139 -0.85 40.67 15.54
N PRO A 140 -0.60 39.56 14.82
CA PRO A 140 -1.00 38.23 15.27
C PRO A 140 -0.27 37.76 16.54
N LEU A 141 0.82 38.43 16.92
CA LEU A 141 1.60 38.12 18.12
C LEU A 141 0.88 38.52 19.42
N ASP A 142 -0.10 39.42 19.37
CA ASP A 142 -0.84 39.87 20.56
C ASP A 142 -1.85 38.80 21.03
N CYS A 143 -2.24 37.88 20.14
CA CYS A 143 -3.23 36.81 20.39
C CYS A 143 -2.62 35.48 20.87
N TRP A 144 -1.43 35.52 21.46
CA TRP A 144 -0.68 34.31 21.84
C TRP A 144 -1.37 33.53 22.96
N GLN A 145 -2.03 34.23 23.90
CA GLN A 145 -2.69 33.62 25.05
C GLN A 145 -3.90 32.76 24.62
N GLU A 146 -4.70 33.24 23.68
CA GLU A 146 -5.85 32.52 23.09
C GLU A 146 -5.38 31.31 22.29
N VAL A 147 -4.23 31.43 21.61
CA VAL A 147 -3.64 30.30 20.88
C VAL A 147 -3.12 29.23 21.86
N GLU A 148 -2.58 29.62 23.01
CA GLU A 148 -2.16 28.67 24.05
C GLU A 148 -3.34 27.96 24.71
N THR A 149 -4.43 28.66 24.99
CA THR A 149 -5.66 28.03 25.53
C THR A 149 -6.25 27.05 24.53
N PHE A 150 -6.36 27.42 23.25
CA PHE A 150 -6.79 26.50 22.19
C PHE A 150 -5.90 25.27 22.08
N LYS A 151 -4.56 25.44 22.09
CA LYS A 151 -3.61 24.32 22.07
C LYS A 151 -3.78 23.40 23.28
N ALA A 152 -4.04 23.96 24.47
CA ALA A 152 -4.25 23.17 25.67
C ALA A 152 -5.53 22.32 25.57
N GLU A 153 -6.60 22.85 25.00
CA GLU A 153 -7.85 22.12 24.83
C GLU A 153 -7.76 21.04 23.74
N VAL A 154 -7.11 21.34 22.62
CA VAL A 154 -6.84 20.35 21.56
C VAL A 154 -6.00 19.19 22.10
N LYS A 155 -4.95 19.49 22.89
CA LYS A 155 -4.14 18.44 23.55
C LYS A 155 -4.97 17.55 24.48
N LYS A 156 -5.99 18.09 25.16
CA LYS A 156 -6.89 17.27 26.00
C LYS A 156 -7.74 16.36 25.12
N LEU A 157 -8.28 16.85 24.00
CA LEU A 157 -9.03 16.03 23.06
C LEU A 157 -8.18 14.94 22.42
N GLU A 158 -6.99 15.29 21.98
CA GLU A 158 -6.04 14.33 21.39
C GLU A 158 -5.71 13.23 22.39
N LYS A 159 -5.42 13.55 23.66
CA LYS A 159 -5.21 12.53 24.70
C LYS A 159 -6.41 11.60 24.83
N THR A 160 -7.62 12.13 25.00
CA THR A 160 -8.84 11.30 25.12
C THR A 160 -9.12 10.46 23.88
N TRP A 161 -8.72 10.94 22.70
CA TRP A 161 -8.86 10.20 21.45
C TRP A 161 -7.81 9.10 21.33
N VAL A 162 -6.55 9.40 21.62
CA VAL A 162 -5.45 8.42 21.64
C VAL A 162 -5.78 7.32 22.64
N ASP A 163 -6.15 7.66 23.87
CA ASP A 163 -6.52 6.69 24.92
C ASP A 163 -7.65 5.75 24.46
N LYS A 164 -8.63 6.28 23.71
CA LYS A 164 -9.74 5.49 23.15
C LYS A 164 -9.35 4.60 21.96
N VAL A 165 -8.32 4.97 21.21
CA VAL A 165 -7.85 4.22 20.04
C VAL A 165 -6.81 3.17 20.43
N THR A 166 -6.04 3.42 21.49
CA THR A 166 -5.03 2.49 22.01
C THR A 166 -5.55 1.51 23.07
N ALA A 167 -6.73 1.75 23.63
CA ALA A 167 -7.45 0.80 24.51
C ALA A 167 -8.30 -0.17 23.69
#